data_AF-A0A0P0X5R2-F1
#
_entry.id   AF-A0A0P0X5R2-F1
#
_cell.length_a   1.000
_cell.length_b   1.000
_cell.length_c   1.000
_cell.angle_alpha   90.00
_cell.angle_beta   90.00
_cell.angle_gamma   90.00
#
_symmetry.space_group_name_H-M   'P 1'
#
loop_
_entity.id
_entity.type
_entity.pdbx_description
1 polymer ?
#
loop_
_entity_poly.entity_id
_entity_poly.type
_entity_poly.pdbx_seq_one_letter_code
_entity_poly.pdbx_strand_id
1 'polypeptide(L)'
;MATGAEAAAALSPPGAAGAAVMGVFKYNFAAQFLSRVTPFLYNSWFVRQLSADDCAAYALQLPLFINCVLFLSREGFRRACLRNDSDSGNAISDEEILKVAWMIVPFGILVSFISSLFVLRVKKLRLSDTYAKATLIIAFACVLELLAEPLYILSQRKKYYQIRVYTEPVATLLRCLTTFIFITKGHSKMVTAEVFTLLTFYSTYYALSVSVCYH
;
A
#
# COMPACT_ATOMS: atom_id res chain seq x y z
N MET A 1 32.39 10.25 -51.37
CA MET A 1 31.36 11.12 -50.76
C MET A 1 30.08 10.32 -50.65
N ALA A 2 29.80 9.72 -49.50
CA ALA A 2 28.51 9.10 -49.21
C ALA A 2 27.74 10.10 -48.34
N THR A 3 27.00 11.00 -48.98
CA THR A 3 26.18 12.01 -48.31
C THR A 3 24.72 11.63 -48.41
N GLY A 4 24.05 11.51 -47.26
CA GLY A 4 22.61 11.74 -47.17
C GLY A 4 21.72 10.56 -46.82
N ALA A 5 22.07 9.77 -45.81
CA ALA A 5 21.15 8.80 -45.18
C ALA A 5 20.53 9.32 -43.85
N GLU A 6 20.44 10.65 -43.66
CA GLU A 6 20.06 11.26 -42.37
C GLU A 6 18.69 11.95 -42.33
N ALA A 7 17.71 11.50 -43.13
CA ALA A 7 16.33 11.98 -42.99
C ALA A 7 15.30 10.90 -42.63
N ALA A 8 15.75 9.76 -42.10
CA ALA A 8 14.89 8.77 -41.47
C ALA A 8 14.76 9.00 -39.95
N ALA A 9 14.70 10.27 -39.53
CA ALA A 9 14.28 10.64 -38.18
C ALA A 9 12.77 10.41 -38.06
N ALA A 10 12.42 9.13 -37.90
CA ALA A 10 11.46 8.63 -36.94
C ALA A 10 10.29 9.58 -36.58
N LEU A 11 9.37 9.80 -37.52
CA LEU A 11 7.97 9.95 -37.12
C LEU A 11 7.52 8.59 -36.58
N SER A 12 7.57 8.41 -35.26
CA SER A 12 6.92 7.27 -34.63
C SER A 12 5.46 7.25 -35.07
N PRO A 13 4.92 6.12 -35.57
CA PRO A 13 3.61 6.10 -36.22
C PRO A 13 2.52 6.51 -35.22
N PRO A 14 1.62 7.45 -35.58
CA PRO A 14 0.58 7.96 -34.68
C PRO A 14 -0.33 6.86 -34.11
N GLY A 15 -0.44 5.71 -34.79
CA GLY A 15 -1.16 4.53 -34.30
C GLY A 15 -0.53 3.81 -33.12
N ALA A 16 0.80 3.83 -32.97
CA ALA A 16 1.49 3.19 -31.84
C ALA A 16 1.24 3.93 -30.52
N ALA A 17 1.24 5.27 -30.57
CA ALA A 17 0.86 6.09 -29.42
C ALA A 17 -0.60 5.84 -29.01
N GLY A 18 -1.52 5.79 -29.98
CA GLY A 18 -2.93 5.46 -29.73
C GLY A 18 -3.12 4.08 -29.11
N ALA A 19 -2.48 3.04 -29.65
CA ALA A 19 -2.54 1.69 -29.10
C ALA A 19 -1.95 1.59 -27.68
N ALA A 20 -0.83 2.28 -27.42
CA ALA A 20 -0.23 2.34 -26.09
C ALA A 20 -1.14 3.06 -25.09
N VAL A 21 -1.72 4.21 -25.48
CA VAL A 21 -2.69 4.95 -24.65
C VAL A 21 -3.93 4.11 -24.38
N MET A 22 -4.47 3.42 -25.38
CA MET A 22 -5.63 2.52 -25.21
C MET A 22 -5.29 1.32 -24.33
N GLY A 23 -4.08 0.77 -24.45
CA GLY A 23 -3.58 -0.27 -23.55
C GLY A 23 -3.56 0.21 -22.11
N VAL A 24 -2.87 1.32 -21.85
CA VAL A 24 -2.78 1.96 -20.52
C VAL A 24 -4.17 2.33 -19.99
N PHE A 25 -5.06 2.88 -20.81
CA PHE A 25 -6.43 3.20 -20.42
C PHE A 25 -7.23 1.95 -20.01
N LYS A 26 -7.18 0.89 -20.81
CA LYS A 26 -7.86 -0.39 -20.51
C LYS A 26 -7.39 -0.96 -19.17
N TYR A 27 -6.07 -0.97 -18.92
CA TYR A 27 -5.51 -1.46 -17.67
C TYR A 27 -5.85 -0.56 -16.48
N ASN A 28 -5.76 0.77 -16.63
CA ASN A 28 -6.15 1.70 -15.58
C ASN A 28 -7.64 1.59 -15.25
N PHE A 29 -8.51 1.50 -16.27
CA PHE A 29 -9.93 1.32 -16.06
C PHE A 29 -10.22 0.01 -15.34
N ALA A 30 -9.62 -1.10 -15.76
CA ALA A 30 -9.77 -2.40 -15.11
C ALA A 30 -9.28 -2.36 -13.64
N ALA A 31 -8.12 -1.76 -13.39
CA ALA A 31 -7.58 -1.59 -12.04
C ALA A 31 -8.49 -0.73 -11.15
N GLN A 32 -8.98 0.40 -11.67
CA GLN A 32 -9.90 1.30 -10.95
C GLN A 32 -11.29 0.70 -10.74
N PHE A 33 -11.76 -0.13 -11.67
CA PHE A 33 -13.02 -0.85 -11.53
C PHE A 33 -12.88 -1.95 -10.47
N LEU A 34 -11.81 -2.73 -10.54
CA LEU A 34 -11.53 -3.80 -9.60
C LEU A 34 -11.28 -3.28 -8.18
N SER A 35 -10.57 -2.15 -8.04
CA SER A 35 -10.35 -1.50 -6.75
C SER A 35 -11.63 -0.98 -6.09
N ARG A 36 -12.75 -0.86 -6.83
CA ARG A 36 -14.07 -0.48 -6.30
C ARG A 36 -14.94 -1.69 -5.99
N VAL A 37 -14.94 -2.69 -6.88
CA VAL A 37 -15.72 -3.93 -6.69
C VAL A 37 -15.17 -4.76 -5.56
N THR A 38 -13.85 -4.87 -5.43
CA THR A 38 -13.21 -5.69 -4.39
C THR A 38 -13.58 -5.23 -2.97
N PRO A 39 -13.46 -3.94 -2.59
CA PRO A 39 -13.94 -3.47 -1.29
C PRO A 39 -15.44 -3.64 -1.11
N PHE A 40 -16.26 -3.47 -2.15
CA PHE A 40 -17.70 -3.65 -2.02
C PHE A 40 -18.07 -5.10 -1.66
N LEU A 41 -17.53 -6.07 -2.40
CA LEU A 41 -17.73 -7.49 -2.12
C LEU A 41 -17.15 -7.89 -0.77
N TYR A 42 -15.93 -7.42 -0.48
CA TYR A 42 -15.26 -7.65 0.80
C TYR A 42 -16.08 -7.08 1.95
N ASN A 43 -16.44 -5.79 1.93
CA ASN A 43 -17.23 -5.13 2.98
C ASN A 43 -18.59 -5.80 3.16
N SER A 44 -19.28 -6.16 2.07
CA SER A 44 -20.59 -6.83 2.13
C SER A 44 -20.50 -8.20 2.78
N TRP A 45 -19.47 -8.98 2.43
CA TRP A 45 -19.24 -10.30 3.01
C TRP A 45 -18.74 -10.19 4.45
N PHE A 46 -17.80 -9.29 4.70
CA PHE A 46 -17.20 -9.04 6.01
C PHE A 46 -18.27 -8.69 7.04
N VAL A 47 -19.17 -7.74 6.74
CA VAL A 47 -20.29 -7.38 7.65
C VAL A 47 -21.18 -8.58 7.97
N ARG A 48 -21.36 -9.54 7.06
CA ARG A 48 -22.12 -10.78 7.33
C ARG A 48 -21.38 -11.77 8.24
N GLN A 49 -20.05 -11.74 8.25
CA GLN A 49 -19.23 -12.60 9.09
C GLN A 49 -19.05 -12.05 10.51
N LEU A 50 -19.22 -10.75 10.73
CA LEU A 50 -19.22 -10.18 12.08
C LEU A 50 -20.56 -10.41 12.78
N SER A 51 -20.51 -10.92 14.01
CA SER A 51 -21.68 -10.92 14.91
C SER A 51 -22.05 -9.48 15.30
N ALA A 52 -23.33 -9.24 15.63
CA ALA A 52 -23.89 -7.91 15.86
C ALA A 52 -23.10 -7.08 16.90
N ASP A 53 -22.62 -7.72 17.97
CA ASP A 53 -21.94 -7.04 19.09
C ASP A 53 -20.53 -6.54 18.73
N ASP A 54 -19.85 -7.24 17.83
CA ASP A 54 -18.46 -6.95 17.44
C ASP A 54 -18.38 -6.06 16.19
N CYS A 55 -19.50 -5.81 15.52
CA CYS A 55 -19.54 -5.17 14.21
C CYS A 55 -18.91 -3.77 14.22
N ALA A 56 -19.29 -2.90 15.17
CA ALA A 56 -18.81 -1.52 15.19
C ALA A 56 -17.32 -1.40 15.54
N ALA A 57 -16.84 -2.19 16.50
CA ALA A 57 -15.45 -2.10 16.96
C ALA A 57 -14.47 -2.66 15.92
N TYR A 58 -14.77 -3.83 15.34
CA TYR A 58 -13.88 -4.48 14.40
C TYR A 58 -14.05 -4.01 12.95
N ALA A 59 -15.27 -3.68 12.50
CA ALA A 59 -15.46 -3.27 11.11
C ALA A 59 -15.23 -1.80 10.82
N LEU A 60 -15.43 -0.92 11.80
CA LEU A 60 -15.22 0.51 11.59
C LEU A 60 -13.94 1.00 12.25
N GLN A 61 -13.74 0.71 13.53
CA GLN A 61 -12.67 1.36 14.31
C GLN A 61 -11.28 0.83 13.97
N LEU A 62 -11.10 -0.49 13.81
CA LEU A 62 -9.79 -1.06 13.49
C LEU A 62 -9.30 -0.68 12.08
N PRO A 63 -10.10 -0.79 11.00
CA PRO A 63 -9.72 -0.28 9.68
C PRO A 63 -9.45 1.22 9.65
N LEU A 64 -10.22 2.01 10.40
CA LEU A 64 -9.97 3.45 10.51
C LEU A 64 -8.63 3.73 11.22
N PHE A 65 -8.31 2.98 12.27
CA PHE A 65 -7.06 3.13 13.01
C PHE A 65 -5.84 2.85 12.11
N ILE A 66 -5.82 1.71 11.40
CA ILE A 66 -4.72 1.38 10.48
C ILE A 66 -4.59 2.43 9.37
N ASN A 67 -5.69 2.82 8.73
CA ASN A 67 -5.66 3.82 7.66
C ASN A 67 -5.13 5.17 8.17
N CYS A 68 -5.53 5.59 9.37
CA CYS A 68 -5.05 6.83 9.97
C CYS A 68 -3.54 6.78 10.26
N VAL A 69 -3.08 5.71 10.92
CA VAL A 69 -1.65 5.55 11.27
C VAL A 69 -0.78 5.52 10.02
N LEU A 70 -1.16 4.72 9.02
CA LEU A 70 -0.41 4.61 7.77
C LEU A 70 -0.45 5.91 6.96
N PHE A 71 -1.60 6.60 6.89
CA PHE A 71 -1.72 7.86 6.19
C PHE A 71 -0.85 8.95 6.82
N LEU A 72 -0.95 9.14 8.14
CA LEU A 72 -0.13 10.11 8.87
C LEU A 72 1.37 9.81 8.76
N SER A 73 1.74 8.53 8.80
CA SER A 73 3.14 8.12 8.72
C SER A 73 3.72 8.30 7.33
N ARG A 74 2.95 8.09 6.26
CA ARG A 74 3.48 8.00 4.90
C ARG A 74 3.26 9.22 4.04
N GLU A 75 2.13 9.90 4.17
CA GLU A 75 1.75 10.94 3.21
C GLU A 75 2.75 12.11 3.23
N GLY A 76 3.20 12.55 4.40
CA GLY A 76 4.20 13.61 4.53
C GLY A 76 5.53 13.28 3.82
N PHE A 77 6.05 12.07 4.05
CA PHE A 77 7.31 11.61 3.45
C PHE A 77 7.17 11.31 1.96
N ARG A 78 6.05 10.70 1.52
CA ARG A 78 5.76 10.50 0.09
C ARG A 78 5.79 11.83 -0.66
N ARG A 79 5.13 12.85 -0.12
CA ARG A 79 5.10 14.18 -0.73
C ARG A 79 6.47 14.85 -0.71
N ALA A 80 7.24 14.71 0.36
CA ALA A 80 8.58 15.27 0.45
C ALA A 80 9.55 14.62 -0.57
N CYS A 81 9.58 13.29 -0.64
CA CYS A 81 10.51 12.56 -1.50
C CYS A 81 10.17 12.65 -2.99
N LEU A 82 8.89 12.77 -3.36
CA LEU A 82 8.44 12.84 -4.75
C LEU A 82 8.36 14.26 -5.33
N ARG A 83 8.47 15.31 -4.48
CA ARG A 83 8.44 16.70 -4.96
C ARG A 83 9.73 17.11 -5.68
N ASN A 84 10.86 16.47 -5.40
CA ASN A 84 12.18 16.94 -5.83
C ASN A 84 12.59 16.48 -7.25
N ASP A 85 11.66 15.97 -8.05
CA ASP A 85 11.98 15.30 -9.31
C ASP A 85 12.11 16.22 -10.53
N SER A 86 11.93 17.54 -10.42
CA SER A 86 11.67 18.32 -11.65
C SER A 86 12.47 19.58 -11.96
N ASP A 87 13.09 20.35 -11.04
CA ASP A 87 13.60 21.67 -11.50
C ASP A 87 14.78 22.30 -10.74
N SER A 88 15.46 21.59 -9.84
CA SER A 88 16.66 22.15 -9.20
C SER A 88 17.91 21.41 -9.63
N GLY A 89 18.92 22.14 -10.11
CA GLY A 89 20.22 21.60 -10.56
C GLY A 89 21.01 20.82 -9.49
N ASN A 90 20.44 20.62 -8.30
CA ASN A 90 20.88 19.67 -7.29
C ASN A 90 19.91 18.49 -7.28
N ALA A 91 19.99 17.62 -8.29
CA ALA A 91 19.30 16.34 -8.25
C ALA A 91 19.81 15.55 -7.03
N ILE A 92 19.02 15.54 -5.95
CA ILE A 92 19.29 14.74 -4.76
C ILE A 92 19.44 13.30 -5.24
N SER A 93 20.57 12.68 -4.87
CA SER A 93 20.90 11.32 -5.26
C SER A 93 19.86 10.33 -4.73
N ASP A 94 19.67 9.21 -5.44
CA ASP A 94 18.76 8.14 -4.99
C ASP A 94 19.09 7.66 -3.56
N GLU A 95 20.37 7.71 -3.19
CA GLU A 95 20.87 7.36 -1.86
C GLU A 95 20.40 8.32 -0.76
N GLU A 96 20.43 9.63 -1.02
CA GLU A 96 19.98 10.65 -0.06
C GLU A 96 18.46 10.56 0.17
N ILE A 97 17.70 10.29 -0.88
CA ILE A 97 16.25 10.08 -0.76
C ILE A 97 15.96 8.78 -0.05
N LEU A 98 16.70 7.71 -0.28
CA LEU A 98 16.56 6.48 0.49
C LEU A 98 16.83 6.74 1.97
N LYS A 99 17.86 7.52 2.33
CA LYS A 99 18.13 7.89 3.73
C LYS A 99 16.95 8.63 4.36
N VAL A 100 16.35 9.59 3.65
CA VAL A 100 15.15 10.31 4.10
C VAL A 100 13.93 9.39 4.15
N ALA A 101 13.75 8.51 3.16
CA ALA A 101 12.66 7.57 3.09
C ALA A 101 12.72 6.57 4.25
N TRP A 102 13.90 6.13 4.67
CA TRP A 102 14.08 5.27 5.84
C TRP A 102 13.66 5.94 7.16
N MET A 103 13.62 7.28 7.25
CA MET A 103 13.08 8.00 8.41
C MET A 103 11.57 7.80 8.60
N ILE A 104 10.87 7.29 7.59
CA ILE A 104 9.46 6.90 7.70
C ILE A 104 9.22 5.79 8.72
N VAL A 105 10.20 4.91 8.92
CA VAL A 105 10.11 3.77 9.83
C VAL A 105 10.13 4.23 11.29
N PRO A 106 11.14 4.97 11.79
CA PRO A 106 11.13 5.48 13.16
C PRO A 106 9.96 6.45 13.40
N PHE A 107 9.61 7.28 12.42
CA PHE A 107 8.45 8.15 12.53
C PHE A 107 7.15 7.34 12.65
N GLY A 108 6.99 6.32 11.83
CA GLY A 108 5.83 5.44 11.86
C GLY A 108 5.73 4.59 13.12
N ILE A 109 6.85 4.16 13.71
CA ILE A 109 6.89 3.53 15.04
C ILE A 109 6.39 4.51 16.10
N LEU A 110 6.87 5.76 16.09
CA LEU A 110 6.44 6.80 17.02
C LEU A 110 4.94 7.09 16.88
N VAL A 111 4.45 7.28 15.66
CA VAL A 111 3.01 7.51 15.38
C VAL A 111 2.18 6.32 15.81
N SER A 112 2.61 5.08 15.52
CA SER A 112 1.91 3.86 15.92
C SER A 112 1.83 3.75 17.45
N PHE A 113 2.95 4.01 18.15
CA PHE A 113 3.00 3.98 19.60
C PHE A 113 2.08 5.04 20.24
N ILE A 114 2.18 6.29 19.79
CA ILE A 114 1.31 7.38 20.27
C ILE A 114 -0.15 7.06 20.00
N SER A 115 -0.48 6.58 18.81
CA SER A 115 -1.85 6.26 18.41
C SER A 115 -2.41 5.09 19.22
N SER A 116 -1.62 4.05 19.49
CA SER A 116 -2.03 2.95 20.38
C SER A 116 -2.28 3.43 21.80
N LEU A 117 -1.39 4.26 22.36
CA LEU A 117 -1.60 4.85 23.68
C LEU A 117 -2.86 5.72 23.71
N PHE A 118 -3.10 6.52 22.68
CA PHE A 118 -4.28 7.36 22.55
C PHE A 118 -5.56 6.52 22.57
N VAL A 119 -5.62 5.44 21.78
CA VAL A 119 -6.78 4.51 21.75
C VAL A 119 -7.02 3.87 23.12
N LEU A 120 -5.96 3.37 23.77
CA LEU A 120 -6.08 2.75 25.10
C LEU A 120 -6.57 3.74 26.15
N ARG A 121 -6.10 5.00 26.10
CA ARG A 121 -6.53 6.07 27.01
C ARG A 121 -7.97 6.49 26.78
N VAL A 122 -8.36 6.77 25.54
CA VAL A 122 -9.72 7.23 25.19
C VAL A 122 -10.76 6.16 25.50
N LYS A 123 -10.46 4.89 25.22
CA LYS A 123 -11.37 3.78 25.47
C LYS A 123 -11.28 3.21 26.89
N LYS A 124 -10.37 3.72 27.73
CA LYS A 124 -10.10 3.25 29.10
C LYS A 124 -9.91 1.72 29.20
N LEU A 125 -9.31 1.12 28.17
CA LEU A 125 -9.15 -0.33 28.08
C LEU A 125 -7.94 -0.80 28.87
N ARG A 126 -8.07 -1.95 29.51
CA ARG A 126 -6.95 -2.66 30.12
C ARG A 126 -6.27 -3.50 29.05
N LEU A 127 -4.96 -3.74 29.19
CA LEU A 127 -4.21 -4.64 28.29
C LEU A 127 -4.76 -6.08 28.26
N SER A 128 -5.58 -6.46 29.25
CA SER A 128 -6.27 -7.75 29.27
C SER A 128 -7.39 -7.86 28.21
N ASP A 129 -7.98 -6.73 27.82
CA ASP A 129 -9.15 -6.67 26.94
C ASP A 129 -8.79 -7.13 25.52
N THR A 130 -9.70 -7.88 24.89
CA THR A 130 -9.52 -8.40 23.52
C THR A 130 -9.25 -7.28 22.52
N TYR A 131 -9.92 -6.14 22.67
CA TYR A 131 -9.72 -4.98 21.79
C TYR A 131 -8.34 -4.33 21.98
N ALA A 132 -7.85 -4.21 23.21
CA ALA A 132 -6.51 -3.67 23.48
C ALA A 132 -5.43 -4.54 22.81
N LYS A 133 -5.57 -5.88 22.91
CA LYS A 133 -4.70 -6.83 22.21
C LYS A 133 -4.79 -6.64 20.69
N ALA A 134 -5.99 -6.48 20.15
CA ALA A 134 -6.19 -6.23 18.72
C ALA A 134 -5.50 -4.94 18.23
N THR A 135 -5.65 -3.84 18.97
CA THR A 135 -4.99 -2.58 18.66
C THR A 135 -3.46 -2.70 18.64
N LEU A 136 -2.86 -3.40 19.61
CA LEU A 136 -1.42 -3.59 19.66
C LEU A 136 -0.90 -4.45 18.49
N ILE A 137 -1.60 -5.53 18.15
CA ILE A 137 -1.19 -6.39 17.04
C ILE A 137 -1.32 -5.63 15.71
N ILE A 138 -2.39 -4.84 15.53
CA ILE A 138 -2.55 -3.99 14.34
C ILE A 138 -1.50 -2.90 14.28
N ALA A 139 -1.15 -2.26 15.40
CA ALA A 139 -0.08 -1.27 15.43
C ALA A 139 1.27 -1.88 15.03
N PHE A 140 1.57 -3.09 15.48
CA PHE A 140 2.74 -3.84 15.04
C PHE A 140 2.68 -4.16 13.54
N ALA A 141 1.52 -4.59 13.02
CA ALA A 141 1.32 -4.80 11.59
C ALA A 141 1.54 -3.52 10.78
N CYS A 142 1.10 -2.35 11.28
CA CYS A 142 1.34 -1.06 10.63
C CYS A 142 2.84 -0.76 10.52
N VAL A 143 3.61 -1.00 11.58
CA VAL A 143 5.08 -0.82 11.58
C VAL A 143 5.74 -1.73 10.56
N LEU A 144 5.33 -3.01 10.49
CA LEU A 144 5.83 -3.91 9.46
C LEU A 144 5.49 -3.38 8.06
N GLU A 145 4.27 -2.92 7.85
CA GLU A 145 3.86 -2.36 6.56
C GLU A 145 4.70 -1.14 6.16
N LEU A 146 5.12 -0.31 7.12
CA LEU A 146 5.95 0.87 6.89
C LEU A 146 7.37 0.53 6.40
N LEU A 147 7.86 -0.70 6.65
CA LEU A 147 9.17 -1.15 6.14
C LEU A 147 9.20 -1.29 4.61
N ALA A 148 8.05 -1.46 3.94
CA ALA A 148 7.99 -1.56 2.48
C ALA A 148 8.01 -0.18 1.81
N GLU A 149 7.83 0.88 2.59
CA GLU A 149 7.60 2.22 2.08
C GLU A 149 8.84 2.88 1.46
N PRO A 150 10.07 2.72 1.99
CA PRO A 150 11.27 3.23 1.33
C PRO A 150 11.48 2.64 -0.07
N LEU A 151 11.18 1.34 -0.23
CA LEU A 151 11.25 0.68 -1.53
C LEU A 151 10.17 1.17 -2.49
N TYR A 152 8.97 1.44 -1.98
CA TYR A 152 7.93 2.06 -2.77
C TYR A 152 8.38 3.41 -3.34
N ILE A 153 8.93 4.29 -2.49
CA ILE A 153 9.42 5.61 -2.91
C ILE A 153 10.53 5.47 -3.96
N LEU A 154 11.44 4.52 -3.79
CA LEU A 154 12.50 4.23 -4.77
C LEU A 154 11.92 3.79 -6.13
N SER A 155 10.94 2.89 -6.14
CA SER A 155 10.29 2.42 -7.38
C SER A 155 9.59 3.55 -8.14
N GLN A 156 9.02 4.51 -7.40
CA GLN A 156 8.30 5.65 -7.94
C GLN A 156 9.26 6.66 -8.59
N ARG A 157 10.43 6.91 -7.98
CA ARG A 157 11.48 7.76 -8.56
C ARG A 157 12.02 7.19 -9.87
N LYS A 158 12.18 5.87 -9.96
CA LYS A 158 12.57 5.17 -11.21
C LYS A 158 11.49 5.18 -12.31
N LYS A 159 10.35 5.85 -12.11
CA LYS A 159 9.21 5.94 -13.06
C LYS A 159 8.57 4.58 -13.40
N TYR A 160 8.71 3.56 -12.56
CA TYR A 160 8.03 2.27 -12.71
C TYR A 160 6.52 2.31 -12.38
N TYR A 161 5.83 3.38 -12.74
CA TYR A 161 4.40 3.60 -12.47
C TYR A 161 3.51 2.51 -13.07
N GLN A 162 3.89 1.99 -14.24
CA GLN A 162 3.12 0.96 -14.96
C GLN A 162 3.00 -0.33 -14.16
N ILE A 163 4.00 -0.67 -13.34
CA ILE A 163 3.99 -1.93 -12.61
C ILE A 163 3.13 -1.81 -11.35
N ARG A 164 3.09 -0.64 -10.71
CA ARG A 164 2.20 -0.36 -9.57
C ARG A 164 0.71 -0.57 -9.92
N VAL A 165 0.30 -0.19 -11.14
CA VAL A 165 -1.05 -0.45 -11.65
C VAL A 165 -1.43 -1.93 -11.56
N TYR A 166 -0.45 -2.85 -11.63
CA TYR A 166 -0.66 -4.28 -11.46
C TYR A 166 -0.46 -4.73 -10.01
N THR A 167 0.61 -4.26 -9.35
CA THR A 167 0.97 -4.70 -7.99
C THR A 167 -0.11 -4.40 -6.97
N GLU A 168 -0.72 -3.22 -7.00
CA GLU A 168 -1.70 -2.80 -5.99
C GLU A 168 -3.01 -3.59 -6.06
N PRO A 169 -3.64 -3.79 -7.24
CA PRO A 169 -4.78 -4.69 -7.36
C PRO A 169 -4.44 -6.14 -7.01
N VAL A 170 -3.29 -6.66 -7.46
CA VAL A 170 -2.88 -8.04 -7.16
C VAL A 170 -2.70 -8.25 -5.66
N ALA A 171 -2.03 -7.31 -4.98
CA ALA A 171 -1.86 -7.36 -3.53
C ALA A 171 -3.21 -7.26 -2.81
N THR A 172 -4.11 -6.39 -3.27
CA THR A 172 -5.46 -6.24 -2.71
C THR A 172 -6.30 -7.52 -2.89
N LEU A 173 -6.24 -8.14 -4.07
CA LEU A 173 -6.91 -9.42 -4.34
C LEU A 173 -6.37 -10.54 -3.46
N LEU A 174 -5.04 -10.69 -3.37
CA LEU A 174 -4.40 -11.70 -2.53
C LEU A 174 -4.76 -11.51 -1.06
N ARG A 175 -4.84 -10.26 -0.61
CA ARG A 175 -5.34 -9.90 0.72
C ARG A 175 -6.76 -10.41 0.91
N CYS A 176 -7.71 -10.04 0.04
CA CYS A 176 -9.11 -10.47 0.16
C CYS A 176 -9.25 -12.01 0.12
N LEU A 177 -8.49 -12.68 -0.74
CA LEU A 177 -8.46 -14.15 -0.81
C LEU A 177 -7.90 -14.77 0.46
N THR A 178 -6.80 -14.24 1.00
CA THR A 178 -6.18 -14.72 2.24
C THR A 178 -7.14 -14.58 3.42
N THR A 179 -7.80 -13.43 3.56
CA THR A 179 -8.80 -13.21 4.62
C THR A 179 -9.98 -14.16 4.46
N PHE A 180 -10.47 -14.34 3.24
CA PHE A 180 -11.55 -15.27 2.95
C PHE A 180 -11.19 -16.70 3.34
N ILE A 181 -10.01 -17.19 2.94
CA ILE A 181 -9.53 -18.54 3.28
C ILE A 181 -9.36 -18.69 4.80
N PHE A 182 -8.81 -17.68 5.47
CA PHE A 182 -8.53 -17.79 6.91
C PHE A 182 -9.80 -17.75 7.77
N ILE A 183 -10.79 -16.95 7.39
CA ILE A 183 -12.10 -16.90 8.05
C ILE A 183 -12.90 -18.18 7.77
N THR A 184 -12.95 -18.66 6.53
CA THR A 184 -13.70 -19.88 6.17
C THR A 184 -13.09 -21.14 6.78
N LYS A 185 -11.76 -21.20 6.93
CA LYS A 185 -11.07 -22.32 7.60
C LYS A 185 -11.27 -22.32 9.12
N GLY A 186 -11.99 -21.33 9.68
CA GLY A 186 -12.45 -21.32 11.09
C GLY A 186 -11.34 -21.26 12.14
N HIS A 187 -10.08 -21.06 11.74
CA HIS A 187 -8.93 -21.40 12.59
C HIS A 187 -8.37 -20.24 13.41
N SER A 188 -8.98 -19.05 13.40
CA SER A 188 -8.47 -17.97 14.25
C SER A 188 -9.47 -16.88 14.59
N LYS A 189 -9.17 -16.17 15.68
CA LYS A 189 -9.81 -14.89 16.02
C LYS A 189 -9.68 -13.96 14.82
N MET A 190 -10.79 -13.33 14.44
CA MET A 190 -10.90 -12.45 13.29
C MET A 190 -9.77 -11.38 13.21
N VAL A 191 -9.33 -10.87 14.36
CA VAL A 191 -8.17 -9.97 14.49
C VAL A 191 -6.89 -10.58 13.93
N THR A 192 -6.61 -11.83 14.29
CA THR A 192 -5.44 -12.57 13.82
C THR A 192 -5.53 -12.75 12.30
N ALA A 193 -6.72 -12.97 11.76
CA ALA A 193 -6.96 -13.04 10.31
C ALA A 193 -6.55 -11.74 9.60
N GLU A 194 -7.00 -10.59 10.11
CA GLU A 194 -6.64 -9.28 9.59
C GLU A 194 -5.12 -9.05 9.64
N VAL A 195 -4.47 -9.44 10.74
CA VAL A 195 -3.02 -9.28 10.92
C VAL A 195 -2.23 -10.15 9.95
N PHE A 196 -2.58 -11.43 9.81
CA PHE A 196 -1.94 -12.32 8.83
C PHE A 196 -2.17 -11.83 7.42
N THR A 197 -3.37 -11.33 7.14
CA THR A 197 -3.71 -10.73 5.85
C THR A 197 -2.82 -9.52 5.55
N LEU A 198 -2.65 -8.60 6.50
CA LEU A 198 -1.78 -7.44 6.36
C LEU A 198 -0.32 -7.85 6.18
N LEU A 199 0.12 -8.89 6.89
CA LEU A 199 1.47 -9.45 6.73
C LEU A 199 1.68 -10.08 5.35
N THR A 200 0.69 -10.80 4.82
CA THR A 200 0.72 -11.37 3.47
C THR A 200 0.68 -10.26 2.43
N PHE A 201 -0.14 -9.24 2.62
CA PHE A 201 -0.17 -8.05 1.78
C PHE A 201 1.20 -7.38 1.74
N TYR A 202 1.79 -7.13 2.92
CA TYR A 202 3.14 -6.57 3.06
C TYR A 202 4.19 -7.43 2.35
N SER A 203 4.21 -8.74 2.61
CA SER A 203 5.21 -9.65 2.02
C SER A 203 5.09 -9.69 0.49
N THR A 204 3.85 -9.72 -0.03
CA THR A 204 3.60 -9.70 -1.47
C THR A 204 3.99 -8.35 -2.07
N TYR A 205 3.60 -7.25 -1.43
CA TYR A 205 3.88 -5.90 -1.89
C TYR A 205 5.38 -5.61 -1.88
N TYR A 206 6.08 -6.01 -0.81
CA TYR A 206 7.53 -5.93 -0.69
C TYR A 206 8.22 -6.78 -1.75
N ALA A 207 7.85 -8.06 -1.88
CA ALA A 207 8.44 -8.96 -2.88
C ALA A 207 8.24 -8.44 -4.31
N LEU A 208 7.07 -7.87 -4.63
CA LEU A 208 6.80 -7.25 -5.92
C LEU A 208 7.63 -5.97 -6.10
N SER A 209 7.69 -5.08 -5.10
CA SER A 209 8.46 -3.84 -5.16
C SER A 209 9.97 -4.10 -5.32
N VAL A 210 10.50 -5.12 -4.64
CA VAL A 210 11.88 -5.59 -4.79
C VAL A 210 12.11 -6.18 -6.17
N SER A 211 11.30 -7.15 -6.59
CA SER A 211 11.44 -7.81 -7.91
C SER A 211 11.49 -6.78 -9.05
N VAL A 212 10.77 -5.68 -8.89
CA VAL A 212 10.73 -4.57 -9.86
C VAL A 212 11.95 -3.65 -9.77
N CYS A 213 12.47 -3.36 -8.57
CA CYS A 213 13.64 -2.50 -8.43
C CYS A 213 14.94 -3.14 -8.97
N TYR A 214 14.99 -4.48 -9.03
CA TYR A 214 16.14 -5.27 -9.47
C TYR A 214 16.12 -5.66 -10.95
N HIS A 215 15.05 -5.35 -11.70
CA HIS A 215 14.96 -5.55 -13.15
C HIS A 215 14.97 -4.21 -13.90
#